data_AF-A0A5B7AHW7-F1
#
_entry.id   AF-A0A5B7AHW7-F1
#
_cell.length_a   1.000
_cell.length_b   1.000
_cell.length_c   1.000
_cell.angle_alpha   90.00
_cell.angle_beta   90.00
_cell.angle_gamma   90.00
#
_symmetry.space_group_name_H-M   'P 1'
#
loop_
_entity.id
_entity.type
_entity.pdbx_description
1 polymer ?
#
loop_
_entity_poly.entity_id
_entity_poly.type
_entity_poly.pdbx_seq_one_letter_code
_entity_poly.pdbx_strand_id
1 'polypeptide(L)'
;MRFADYFGSAFSAVSASQFRWTKMFRESTVAKIEDVPVSHISEAVYKTSVDWINQRSYEALCSFVSWSLDSILADSASQQAGVKGSKKGVQQTPSKSQVAIFLVLAMVLRRKPEVLVSLLPTLKESSKYQGQDKLPVIVWMIAQACQGDLAVGLLSWANFLLPLVGGKSSCNPQSRDLVLQLVERILSAPKARTILVNGAVKKGERLVPPSALDMLLRVTFPAPSARVKATERLEAIYPTLKEV
;
A
#
# COMPACT_ATOMS: atom_id res chain seq x y z
N MET A 1 21.62 23.70 -5.93
CA MET A 1 21.72 22.57 -4.99
C MET A 1 21.01 21.38 -5.63
N ARG A 2 21.64 20.20 -5.77
CA ARG A 2 20.94 19.04 -6.36
C ARG A 2 19.91 18.52 -5.36
N PHE A 3 18.78 17.99 -5.82
CA PHE A 3 17.69 17.52 -4.96
C PHE A 3 18.17 16.50 -3.90
N ALA A 4 19.13 15.66 -4.27
CA ALA A 4 19.78 14.71 -3.36
C ALA A 4 20.57 15.38 -2.22
N ASP A 5 21.18 16.55 -2.45
CA ASP A 5 21.95 17.28 -1.42
C ASP A 5 21.01 17.90 -0.38
N TYR A 6 19.89 18.49 -0.84
CA TYR A 6 18.84 19.01 0.02
C TYR A 6 18.24 17.91 0.89
N PHE A 7 17.92 16.76 0.28
CA PHE A 7 17.44 15.58 1.02
C PHE A 7 18.51 15.07 2.00
N GLY A 8 19.77 14.93 1.59
CA GLY A 8 20.84 14.50 2.49
C GLY A 8 20.95 15.35 3.76
N SER A 9 20.78 16.67 3.62
CA SER A 9 20.74 17.62 4.74
C SER A 9 19.44 17.54 5.54
N ALA A 10 18.29 17.61 4.88
CA ALA A 10 16.96 17.61 5.52
C ALA A 10 16.66 16.32 6.29
N PHE A 11 17.17 15.18 5.80
CA PHE A 11 17.00 13.86 6.42
C PHE A 11 18.13 13.49 7.38
N SER A 12 19.09 14.39 7.63
CA SER A 12 20.20 14.12 8.56
C SER A 12 19.74 13.81 9.98
N ALA A 13 18.64 14.44 10.42
CA ALA A 13 18.01 14.25 11.73
C ALA A 13 17.09 13.01 11.81
N VAL A 14 16.76 12.40 10.67
CA VAL A 14 15.88 11.22 10.61
C VAL A 14 16.72 9.98 10.94
N SER A 15 16.50 9.42 12.12
CA SER A 15 17.24 8.22 12.55
C SER A 15 16.67 6.98 11.89
N ALA A 16 17.50 6.24 11.15
CA ALA A 16 17.06 5.00 10.52
C ALA A 16 16.59 3.94 11.53
N SER A 17 16.99 4.05 12.81
CA SER A 17 16.51 3.19 13.89
C SER A 17 15.02 3.35 14.21
N GLN A 18 14.41 4.48 13.83
CA GLN A 18 12.98 4.75 13.97
C GLN A 18 12.14 4.02 12.90
N PHE A 19 12.76 3.63 11.79
CA PHE A 19 12.08 3.07 10.62
C PHE A 19 12.38 1.58 10.47
N ARG A 20 11.94 0.77 11.43
CA ARG A 20 12.12 -0.70 11.35
C ARG A 20 11.06 -1.32 10.43
N TRP A 21 11.14 -1.05 9.13
CA TRP A 21 10.12 -1.43 8.14
C TRP A 21 9.68 -2.89 8.23
N THR A 22 10.62 -3.84 8.30
CA THR A 22 10.30 -5.27 8.42
C THR A 22 9.52 -5.59 9.70
N LYS A 23 9.79 -4.89 10.79
CA LYS A 23 9.10 -5.04 12.07
C LYS A 23 7.71 -4.41 11.98
N MET A 24 7.64 -3.20 11.44
CA MET A 24 6.39 -2.46 11.24
C MET A 24 5.41 -3.25 10.37
N PHE A 25 5.84 -3.76 9.21
CA PHE A 25 4.99 -4.55 8.33
C PHE A 25 4.54 -5.88 8.93
N ARG A 26 5.26 -6.41 9.92
CA ARG A 26 4.89 -7.65 10.60
C ARG A 26 3.98 -7.45 11.81
N GLU A 27 4.18 -6.36 12.55
CA GLU A 27 3.60 -6.19 13.88
C GLU A 27 2.58 -5.04 13.98
N SER A 28 2.51 -4.16 12.98
CA SER A 28 1.65 -2.97 13.00
C SER A 28 0.45 -3.10 12.07
N THR A 29 -0.66 -2.47 12.45
CA THR A 29 -1.87 -2.38 11.60
C THR A 29 -1.64 -1.42 10.44
N VAL A 30 -2.45 -1.55 9.38
CA VAL A 30 -2.41 -0.66 8.21
C VAL A 30 -2.57 0.81 8.62
N ALA A 31 -3.50 1.09 9.54
CA ALA A 31 -3.74 2.43 10.07
C ALA A 31 -2.53 3.02 10.84
N LYS A 32 -1.65 2.19 11.42
CA LYS A 32 -0.44 2.68 12.11
C LYS A 32 0.70 2.98 11.16
N ILE A 33 0.79 2.24 10.06
CA ILE A 33 1.91 2.36 9.11
C ILE A 33 1.63 3.37 8.01
N GLU A 34 0.38 3.79 7.80
CA GLU A 34 0.05 4.72 6.72
C GLU A 34 0.65 6.10 6.94
N ASP A 35 0.78 6.58 8.18
CA ASP A 35 1.37 7.89 8.47
C ASP A 35 2.90 7.88 8.49
N VAL A 36 3.52 6.71 8.65
CA VAL A 36 4.96 6.55 8.61
C VAL A 36 5.40 6.33 7.15
N PRO A 37 6.38 7.10 6.63
CA PRO A 37 7.32 7.96 7.35
C PRO A 37 7.00 9.46 7.30
N VAL A 38 5.93 9.87 6.62
CA VAL A 38 5.64 11.28 6.32
C VAL A 38 5.39 12.09 7.59
N SER A 39 4.86 11.48 8.66
CA SER A 39 4.66 12.13 9.95
C SER A 39 5.96 12.56 10.66
N HIS A 40 7.11 12.05 10.23
CA HIS A 40 8.41 12.32 10.87
C HIS A 40 9.21 13.43 10.19
N ILE A 41 8.67 14.09 9.16
CA ILE A 41 9.32 15.21 8.49
C ILE A 41 8.64 16.54 8.77
N SER A 42 9.43 17.60 8.77
CA SER A 42 8.89 18.95 8.90
C SER A 42 8.06 19.33 7.68
N GLU A 43 7.05 20.17 7.90
CA GLU A 43 6.17 20.65 6.84
C GLU A 43 6.93 21.37 5.71
N ALA A 44 8.00 22.09 6.04
CA ALA A 44 8.85 22.76 5.06
C ALA A 44 9.53 21.77 4.10
N VAL A 45 10.03 20.65 4.64
CA VAL A 45 10.64 19.58 3.84
C VAL A 45 9.59 18.88 2.99
N TYR A 46 8.42 18.59 3.58
CA TYR A 46 7.30 17.99 2.85
C TYR A 46 6.87 18.88 1.67
N LYS A 47 6.60 20.16 1.91
CA LYS A 47 6.17 21.11 0.87
C LYS A 47 7.17 21.23 -0.27
N THR A 48 8.44 21.43 0.05
CA THR A 48 9.52 21.51 -0.96
C THR A 48 9.60 20.24 -1.80
N SER A 49 9.45 19.07 -1.16
CA SER A 49 9.45 17.78 -1.84
C SER A 49 8.26 17.62 -2.79
N VAL A 50 7.07 18.03 -2.33
CA VAL A 50 5.84 17.99 -3.12
C VAL A 50 5.91 18.91 -4.34
N ASP A 51 6.45 20.12 -4.17
CA ASP A 51 6.63 21.07 -5.27
C ASP A 51 7.54 20.49 -6.36
N TRP A 52 8.61 19.80 -5.97
CA TRP A 52 9.48 19.10 -6.91
C TRP A 52 8.77 17.92 -7.60
N ILE A 53 8.03 17.10 -6.86
CA ILE A 53 7.25 15.98 -7.41
C ILE A 53 6.27 16.49 -8.47
N ASN A 54 5.62 17.63 -8.24
CA ASN A 54 4.67 18.23 -9.18
C ASN A 54 5.32 18.69 -10.49
N GLN A 55 6.64 18.95 -10.50
CA GLN A 55 7.39 19.33 -11.70
C GLN A 55 7.89 18.12 -12.50
N ARG A 56 7.71 16.90 -12.01
CA ARG A 56 8.14 15.68 -12.74
C ARG A 56 7.07 15.23 -13.73
N SER A 57 7.52 14.67 -14.85
CA SER A 57 6.61 14.05 -15.82
C SER A 57 5.95 12.81 -15.21
N TYR A 58 4.75 12.49 -15.68
CA TYR A 58 4.02 11.30 -15.25
C TYR A 58 4.84 10.02 -15.43
N GLU A 59 5.50 9.88 -16.59
CA GLU A 59 6.38 8.75 -16.91
C GLU A 59 7.54 8.61 -15.92
N ALA A 60 8.22 9.71 -15.59
CA ALA A 60 9.32 9.69 -14.62
C ALA A 60 8.85 9.23 -13.23
N LEU A 61 7.63 9.62 -12.83
CA LEU A 61 7.04 9.14 -11.57
C LEU A 61 6.70 7.65 -11.63
N CYS A 62 6.17 7.14 -12.74
CA CYS A 62 5.93 5.71 -12.92
C CYS A 62 7.21 4.88 -12.84
N SER A 63 8.26 5.32 -13.53
CA SER A 63 9.59 4.68 -13.47
C SER A 63 10.13 4.72 -12.05
N PHE A 64 10.01 5.85 -11.35
CA PHE A 64 10.46 6.00 -9.98
C PHE A 64 9.73 5.06 -9.01
N VAL A 65 8.40 4.96 -9.10
CA VAL A 65 7.59 4.08 -8.24
C VAL A 65 7.96 2.61 -8.48
N SER A 66 8.11 2.21 -9.75
CA SER A 66 8.51 0.84 -10.11
C SER A 66 9.90 0.49 -9.58
N TRP A 67 10.88 1.37 -9.79
CA TRP A 67 12.24 1.21 -9.30
C TRP A 67 12.31 1.18 -7.76
N SER A 68 11.53 2.03 -7.09
CA SER A 68 11.45 2.09 -5.63
C SER A 68 10.89 0.79 -5.06
N LEU A 69 9.82 0.25 -5.67
CA LEU A 69 9.24 -1.03 -5.28
C LEU A 69 10.27 -2.16 -5.47
N ASP A 70 10.92 -2.25 -6.63
CA ASP A 70 11.95 -3.27 -6.88
C ASP A 70 13.09 -3.18 -5.85
N SER A 71 13.53 -1.96 -5.51
CA SER A 71 14.58 -1.71 -4.51
C SER A 71 14.16 -2.14 -3.10
N ILE A 72 12.93 -1.84 -2.69
CA ILE A 72 12.38 -2.22 -1.38
C ILE A 72 12.25 -3.74 -1.26
N LEU A 73 11.77 -4.41 -2.31
CA LEU A 73 11.60 -5.86 -2.32
C LEU A 73 12.94 -6.59 -2.31
N ALA A 74 13.93 -6.09 -3.06
CA ALA A 74 15.29 -6.64 -3.07
C ALA A 74 15.94 -6.53 -1.68
N ASP A 75 15.82 -5.38 -1.01
CA ASP A 75 16.30 -5.22 0.35
C ASP A 75 15.59 -6.16 1.32
N SER A 76 14.26 -6.24 1.26
CA SER A 76 13.45 -7.08 2.14
C SER A 76 13.85 -8.57 2.03
N ALA A 77 14.15 -9.04 0.81
CA ALA A 77 14.65 -10.40 0.57
C ALA A 77 16.03 -10.63 1.19
N SER A 78 16.94 -9.65 1.09
CA SER A 78 18.27 -9.72 1.69
C SER A 78 18.23 -9.82 3.22
N GLN A 79 17.30 -9.08 3.85
CA GLN A 79 17.09 -9.09 5.30
C GLN A 79 16.51 -10.43 5.80
N GLN A 80 15.72 -11.13 4.98
CA GLN A 80 15.20 -12.46 5.32
C GLN A 80 16.26 -13.57 5.18
N ALA A 81 17.15 -13.49 4.19
CA ALA A 81 18.20 -14.47 3.96
C ALA A 81 19.25 -14.50 5.09
N GLY A 82 19.57 -13.33 5.69
CA GLY A 82 20.54 -13.22 6.79
C GLY A 82 20.11 -13.90 8.10
N VAL A 83 18.82 -14.20 8.28
CA VAL A 83 18.29 -14.78 9.54
C VAL A 83 18.59 -16.29 9.66
N LYS A 84 18.85 -16.99 8.55
CA LYS A 84 19.11 -18.45 8.57
C LYS A 84 20.54 -18.86 8.95
N GLY A 85 21.47 -17.92 9.10
CA GLY A 85 22.91 -18.24 9.20
C GLY A 85 23.68 -17.68 10.40
N SER A 86 23.07 -16.99 11.37
CA SER A 86 23.84 -16.35 12.45
C SER A 86 23.11 -16.34 13.79
N LYS A 87 23.78 -16.88 14.81
CA LYS A 87 23.37 -16.81 16.23
C LYS A 87 23.19 -15.33 16.63
N LYS A 88 22.02 -15.03 17.22
CA LYS A 88 21.48 -13.71 17.62
C LYS A 88 20.95 -12.86 16.45
N GLY A 89 19.63 -12.94 16.25
CA GLY A 89 18.88 -12.08 15.34
C GLY A 89 18.93 -10.62 15.76
N VAL A 90 19.88 -9.87 15.21
CA VAL A 90 19.85 -8.41 15.21
C VAL A 90 19.32 -8.01 13.84
N GLN A 91 18.08 -7.50 13.82
CA GLN A 91 17.51 -6.86 12.63
C GLN A 91 18.46 -5.74 12.19
N GLN A 92 19.00 -5.80 10.97
CA GLN A 92 19.87 -4.74 10.49
C GLN A 92 19.03 -3.45 10.39
N THR A 93 19.61 -2.34 10.87
CA THR A 93 18.97 -1.03 10.75
C THR A 93 18.95 -0.66 9.26
N PRO A 94 17.81 -0.20 8.71
CA PRO A 94 17.78 0.17 7.31
C PRO A 94 18.81 1.25 7.02
N SER A 95 19.34 1.26 5.80
CA SER A 95 20.22 2.33 5.37
C SER A 95 19.43 3.66 5.31
N LYS A 96 20.10 4.80 5.51
CA LYS A 96 19.47 6.12 5.35
C LYS A 96 18.86 6.31 3.94
N SER A 97 19.47 5.68 2.93
CA SER A 97 18.94 5.64 1.56
C SER A 97 17.61 4.90 1.47
N GLN A 98 17.41 3.80 2.19
CA GLN A 98 16.11 3.10 2.21
C GLN A 98 15.00 3.92 2.86
N VAL A 99 15.29 4.59 3.97
CA VAL A 99 14.32 5.49 4.61
C VAL A 99 13.90 6.60 3.64
N ALA A 100 14.85 7.17 2.90
CA ALA A 100 14.57 8.15 1.87
C ALA A 100 13.71 7.58 0.73
N ILE A 101 13.97 6.34 0.27
CA ILE A 101 13.15 5.68 -0.76
C ILE A 101 11.69 5.53 -0.29
N PHE A 102 11.45 4.96 0.90
CA PHE A 102 10.10 4.81 1.45
C PHE A 102 9.38 6.17 1.57
N LEU A 103 10.11 7.20 1.99
CA LEU A 103 9.53 8.50 2.21
C LEU A 103 9.18 9.22 0.90
N VAL A 104 10.08 9.24 -0.08
CA VAL A 104 9.80 9.84 -1.39
C VAL A 104 8.69 9.05 -2.09
N LEU A 105 8.71 7.72 -2.02
CA LEU A 105 7.65 6.87 -2.55
C LEU A 105 6.28 7.20 -1.93
N ALA A 106 6.20 7.33 -0.59
CA ALA A 106 4.98 7.73 0.09
C ALA A 106 4.48 9.10 -0.38
N MET A 107 5.37 10.10 -0.49
CA MET A 107 5.01 11.42 -0.99
C MET A 107 4.51 11.38 -2.44
N VAL A 108 5.17 10.62 -3.33
CA VAL A 108 4.74 10.46 -4.73
C VAL A 108 3.34 9.85 -4.79
N LEU A 109 3.09 8.75 -4.06
CA LEU A 109 1.79 8.06 -4.04
C LEU A 109 0.68 8.95 -3.45
N ARG A 110 0.97 9.73 -2.41
CA ARG A 110 0.02 10.69 -1.82
C ARG A 110 -0.30 11.85 -2.76
N ARG A 111 0.66 12.31 -3.57
CA ARG A 111 0.48 13.49 -4.44
C ARG A 111 -0.03 13.16 -5.83
N LYS A 112 0.35 11.99 -6.37
CA LYS A 112 0.02 11.52 -7.72
C LYS A 112 -0.44 10.06 -7.64
N PRO A 113 -1.56 9.77 -6.94
CA PRO A 113 -2.00 8.40 -6.70
C PRO A 113 -2.28 7.61 -7.98
N GLU A 114 -2.63 8.29 -9.08
CA GLU A 114 -2.81 7.70 -10.42
C GLU A 114 -1.63 6.87 -10.92
N VAL A 115 -0.41 7.21 -10.49
CA VAL A 115 0.81 6.47 -10.86
C VAL A 115 0.72 5.01 -10.41
N LEU A 116 0.06 4.75 -9.27
CA LEU A 116 -0.19 3.39 -8.79
C LEU A 116 -1.14 2.63 -9.72
N VAL A 117 -2.17 3.29 -10.24
CA VAL A 117 -3.15 2.69 -11.16
C VAL A 117 -2.45 2.17 -12.41
N SER A 118 -1.53 2.95 -12.99
CA SER A 118 -0.73 2.48 -14.14
C SER A 118 0.20 1.30 -13.82
N LEU A 119 0.55 1.08 -12.56
CA LEU A 119 1.40 -0.04 -12.14
C LEU A 119 0.61 -1.32 -11.87
N LEU A 120 -0.71 -1.22 -11.60
CA LEU A 120 -1.53 -2.38 -11.24
C LEU A 120 -1.45 -3.55 -12.24
N PRO A 121 -1.48 -3.35 -13.58
CA PRO A 121 -1.32 -4.45 -14.53
C PRO A 121 0.01 -5.17 -14.34
N THR A 122 1.10 -4.43 -14.19
CA THR A 122 2.44 -4.99 -13.95
C THR A 122 2.51 -5.77 -12.63
N LEU A 123 1.86 -5.28 -11.56
CA LEU A 123 1.78 -6.01 -10.29
C LEU A 123 1.04 -7.35 -10.43
N LYS A 124 0.00 -7.40 -11.27
CA LYS A 124 -0.79 -8.62 -11.50
C LYS A 124 -0.03 -9.66 -12.32
N GLU A 125 0.56 -9.22 -13.43
CA GLU A 125 1.15 -10.10 -14.44
C GLU A 125 2.54 -10.60 -14.07
N SER A 126 3.33 -9.78 -13.35
CA SER A 126 4.70 -10.14 -13.03
C SER A 126 4.78 -10.99 -11.77
N SER A 127 5.28 -12.22 -11.91
CA SER A 127 5.59 -13.10 -10.78
C SER A 127 6.57 -12.47 -9.77
N LYS A 128 7.36 -11.47 -10.19
CA LYS A 128 8.26 -10.73 -9.30
C LYS A 128 7.53 -9.98 -8.18
N TYR A 129 6.27 -9.62 -8.36
CA TYR A 129 5.45 -8.93 -7.36
C TYR A 129 4.46 -9.84 -6.64
N GLN A 130 4.35 -11.09 -7.08
CA GLN A 130 3.52 -12.09 -6.43
C GLN A 130 4.27 -12.72 -5.26
N GLY A 131 3.61 -12.88 -4.11
CA GLY A 131 4.20 -13.46 -2.91
C GLY A 131 3.61 -12.87 -1.64
N GLN A 132 3.51 -13.72 -0.60
CA GLN A 132 2.95 -13.32 0.70
C GLN A 132 3.87 -12.34 1.45
N ASP A 133 5.18 -12.46 1.24
CA ASP A 133 6.22 -11.60 1.77
C ASP A 133 6.18 -10.18 1.18
N LYS A 134 5.62 -10.02 -0.03
CA LYS A 134 5.56 -8.75 -0.78
C LYS A 134 4.26 -7.99 -0.48
N LEU A 135 3.21 -8.71 -0.10
CA LEU A 135 1.88 -8.16 0.13
C LEU A 135 1.87 -6.99 1.13
N PRO A 136 2.59 -6.99 2.27
CA PRO A 136 2.58 -5.87 3.20
C PRO A 136 3.07 -4.56 2.58
N VAL A 137 4.10 -4.63 1.72
CA VAL A 137 4.64 -3.44 1.01
C VAL A 137 3.61 -2.92 0.02
N ILE A 138 2.95 -3.80 -0.74
CA ILE A 138 1.93 -3.40 -1.72
C ILE A 138 0.70 -2.79 -1.01
N VAL A 139 0.24 -3.41 0.09
CA VAL A 139 -0.85 -2.87 0.92
C VAL A 139 -0.48 -1.49 1.46
N TRP A 140 0.76 -1.29 1.92
CA TRP A 140 1.24 0.02 2.36
C TRP A 140 1.28 1.04 1.22
N MET A 141 1.74 0.67 0.01
CA MET A 141 1.70 1.57 -1.15
C MET A 141 0.27 2.00 -1.50
N ILE A 142 -0.68 1.07 -1.49
CA ILE A 142 -2.09 1.40 -1.72
C ILE A 142 -2.59 2.32 -0.60
N ALA A 143 -2.25 2.06 0.67
CA ALA A 143 -2.58 2.95 1.78
C ALA A 143 -2.03 4.37 1.60
N GLN A 144 -0.81 4.53 1.06
CA GLN A 144 -0.26 5.85 0.71
C GLN A 144 -1.07 6.53 -0.40
N ALA A 145 -1.50 5.79 -1.42
CA ALA A 145 -2.36 6.33 -2.46
C ALA A 145 -3.75 6.72 -1.92
N CYS A 146 -4.32 5.95 -0.99
CA CYS A 146 -5.60 6.27 -0.32
C CYS A 146 -5.57 7.63 0.37
N GLN A 147 -4.43 8.01 0.96
CA GLN A 147 -4.28 9.32 1.60
C GLN A 147 -4.34 10.49 0.61
N GLY A 148 -4.01 10.26 -0.66
CA GLY A 148 -4.12 11.25 -1.73
C GLY A 148 -5.48 11.23 -2.41
N ASP A 149 -6.02 10.03 -2.66
CA ASP A 149 -7.29 9.81 -3.33
C ASP A 149 -7.90 8.46 -2.89
N LEU A 150 -8.99 8.53 -2.12
CA LEU A 150 -9.71 7.35 -1.62
C LEU A 150 -10.23 6.46 -2.75
N ALA A 151 -10.63 7.04 -3.88
CA ALA A 151 -11.14 6.30 -5.03
C ALA A 151 -10.03 5.46 -5.68
N VAL A 152 -8.82 6.01 -5.82
CA VAL A 152 -7.65 5.23 -6.30
C VAL A 152 -7.34 4.07 -5.37
N GLY A 153 -7.41 4.33 -4.06
CA GLY A 153 -7.25 3.34 -3.02
C GLY A 153 -8.22 2.16 -3.17
N LEU A 154 -9.51 2.47 -3.27
CA LEU A 154 -10.55 1.46 -3.43
C LEU A 154 -10.44 0.72 -4.77
N LEU A 155 -10.16 1.44 -5.86
CA LEU A 155 -9.94 0.84 -7.18
C LEU A 155 -8.81 -0.18 -7.13
N SER A 156 -7.70 0.18 -6.50
CA SER A 156 -6.53 -0.68 -6.35
C SER A 156 -6.83 -1.88 -5.47
N TRP A 157 -7.57 -1.68 -4.37
CA TRP A 157 -8.02 -2.78 -3.51
C TRP A 157 -8.91 -3.77 -4.26
N ALA A 158 -9.95 -3.28 -4.94
CA ALA A 158 -10.92 -4.12 -5.63
C ALA A 158 -10.31 -4.88 -6.80
N ASN A 159 -9.40 -4.23 -7.55
CA ASN A 159 -8.82 -4.81 -8.75
C ASN A 159 -7.62 -5.71 -8.46
N PHE A 160 -6.83 -5.44 -7.43
CA PHE A 160 -5.59 -6.16 -7.15
C PHE A 160 -5.66 -7.04 -5.90
N LEU A 161 -6.15 -6.51 -4.77
CA LEU A 161 -6.08 -7.21 -3.49
C LEU A 161 -7.23 -8.19 -3.26
N LEU A 162 -8.47 -7.80 -3.62
CA LEU A 162 -9.64 -8.67 -3.46
C LEU A 162 -9.50 -10.03 -4.19
N PRO A 163 -8.97 -10.10 -5.43
CA PRO A 163 -8.64 -11.36 -6.09
C PRO A 163 -7.72 -12.29 -5.30
N LEU A 164 -6.81 -11.74 -4.49
CA LEU A 164 -5.91 -12.54 -3.66
C LEU A 164 -6.64 -13.19 -2.48
N VAL A 165 -7.79 -12.64 -2.05
CA VAL A 165 -8.61 -13.17 -0.97
C VAL A 165 -9.61 -14.21 -1.49
N GLY A 166 -10.20 -13.99 -2.67
CA GLY A 166 -11.21 -14.86 -3.28
C GLY A 166 -10.66 -15.97 -4.19
N GLY A 167 -9.34 -16.11 -4.31
CA GLY A 167 -8.70 -17.13 -5.14
C GLY A 167 -8.87 -18.57 -4.63
N LYS A 168 -8.69 -19.55 -5.54
CA LYS A 168 -8.82 -21.00 -5.25
C LYS A 168 -7.83 -21.52 -4.21
N SER A 169 -6.67 -20.88 -4.07
CA SER A 169 -5.73 -21.15 -2.97
C SER A 169 -6.18 -20.35 -1.76
N SER A 170 -6.45 -21.00 -0.63
CA SER A 170 -6.85 -20.33 0.60
C SER A 170 -5.84 -19.23 0.94
N CYS A 171 -6.24 -17.97 0.80
CA CYS A 171 -5.46 -16.84 1.30
C CYS A 171 -5.18 -17.08 2.79
N ASN A 172 -3.92 -16.98 3.19
CA ASN A 172 -3.57 -17.20 4.58
C ASN A 172 -4.29 -16.14 5.47
N PRO A 173 -4.53 -16.44 6.76
CA PRO A 173 -5.27 -15.54 7.63
C PRO A 173 -4.66 -14.14 7.77
N GLN A 174 -3.33 -14.02 7.75
CA GLN A 174 -2.62 -12.74 7.90
C GLN A 174 -2.80 -11.84 6.67
N SER A 175 -2.69 -12.40 5.49
CA SER A 175 -2.87 -11.69 4.23
C SER A 175 -4.32 -11.25 4.04
N ARG A 176 -5.27 -12.13 4.38
CA ARG A 176 -6.68 -11.76 4.42
C ARG A 176 -6.94 -10.62 5.40
N ASP A 177 -6.32 -10.67 6.58
CA ASP A 177 -6.44 -9.63 7.58
C ASP A 177 -5.90 -8.28 7.09
N LEU A 178 -4.71 -8.24 6.45
CA LEU A 178 -4.14 -7.02 5.87
C LEU A 178 -5.03 -6.41 4.79
N VAL A 179 -5.57 -7.25 3.89
CA VAL A 179 -6.47 -6.80 2.83
C VAL A 179 -7.75 -6.20 3.42
N LEU A 180 -8.31 -6.81 4.47
CA LEU A 180 -9.50 -6.29 5.16
C LEU A 180 -9.21 -5.00 5.93
N GLN A 181 -8.09 -4.93 6.66
CA GLN A 181 -7.70 -3.72 7.39
C GLN A 181 -7.61 -2.50 6.46
N LEU A 182 -7.11 -2.67 5.23
CA LEU A 182 -7.01 -1.57 4.28
C LEU A 182 -8.38 -1.05 3.85
N VAL A 183 -9.32 -1.92 3.44
CA VAL A 183 -10.65 -1.48 3.00
C VAL A 183 -11.48 -0.92 4.14
N GLU A 184 -11.41 -1.52 5.32
CA GLU A 184 -12.06 -0.97 6.52
C GLU A 184 -11.57 0.43 6.82
N ARG A 185 -10.26 0.68 6.69
CA ARG A 185 -9.71 2.01 6.85
C ARG A 185 -10.24 2.96 5.78
N ILE A 186 -10.28 2.56 4.51
CA ILE A 186 -10.80 3.37 3.41
C ILE A 186 -12.25 3.80 3.72
N LEU A 187 -13.07 2.85 4.16
CA LEU A 187 -14.48 3.09 4.48
C LEU A 187 -14.68 3.88 5.78
N SER A 188 -13.73 3.81 6.71
CA SER A 188 -13.73 4.60 7.95
C SER A 188 -13.24 6.03 7.77
N ALA A 189 -12.73 6.40 6.57
CA ALA A 189 -12.25 7.76 6.33
C ALA A 189 -13.41 8.78 6.40
N PRO A 190 -13.15 10.02 6.86
CA PRO A 190 -14.18 11.05 6.92
C PRO A 190 -14.83 11.27 5.55
N LYS A 191 -16.17 11.19 5.49
CA LYS A 191 -16.97 11.32 4.25
C LYS A 191 -16.66 10.25 3.19
N ALA A 192 -16.05 9.12 3.54
CA ALA A 192 -15.68 8.05 2.60
C ALA A 192 -16.82 7.65 1.69
N ARG A 193 -17.99 7.30 2.24
CA ARG A 193 -19.17 6.89 1.46
C ARG A 193 -19.53 7.94 0.39
N THR A 194 -19.65 9.21 0.78
CA THR A 194 -19.99 10.29 -0.17
C THR A 194 -18.93 10.44 -1.26
N ILE A 195 -17.65 10.40 -0.90
CA ILE A 195 -16.54 10.52 -1.86
C ILE A 195 -16.54 9.34 -2.84
N LEU A 196 -16.71 8.12 -2.35
CA LEU A 196 -16.62 6.90 -3.14
C LEU A 196 -17.84 6.72 -4.05
N VAL A 197 -19.06 7.00 -3.57
CA VAL A 197 -20.28 6.92 -4.39
C VAL A 197 -20.26 8.00 -5.48
N ASN A 198 -19.84 9.24 -5.16
CA ASN A 198 -19.72 10.29 -6.17
C ASN A 198 -18.57 10.02 -7.16
N GLY A 199 -17.51 9.35 -6.71
CA GLY A 199 -16.36 8.94 -7.52
C GLY A 199 -16.43 7.51 -8.05
N ALA A 200 -17.62 6.89 -8.04
CA ALA A 200 -17.83 5.47 -8.33
C ALA A 200 -17.30 5.03 -9.70
N VAL A 201 -17.18 5.98 -10.64
CA VAL A 201 -16.53 5.78 -11.94
C VAL A 201 -15.34 6.72 -12.05
N LYS A 202 -14.18 6.15 -12.38
CA LYS A 202 -12.93 6.88 -12.55
C LYS A 202 -12.30 6.48 -13.88
N LYS A 203 -12.08 7.46 -14.77
CA LYS A 203 -11.57 7.23 -16.14
C LYS A 203 -12.39 6.20 -16.94
N GLY A 204 -13.71 6.16 -16.72
CA GLY A 204 -14.63 5.22 -17.39
C GLY A 204 -14.72 3.84 -16.75
N GLU A 205 -13.91 3.54 -15.74
CA GLU A 205 -13.94 2.27 -15.01
C GLU A 205 -14.63 2.43 -13.65
N ARG A 206 -15.43 1.43 -13.25
CA ARG A 206 -16.02 1.39 -11.91
C ARG A 206 -14.94 1.10 -10.87
N LEU A 207 -14.99 1.78 -9.72
CA LEU A 207 -14.08 1.49 -8.60
C LEU A 207 -14.22 0.03 -8.15
N VAL A 208 -15.46 -0.47 -8.10
CA VAL A 208 -15.77 -1.89 -7.88
C VAL A 208 -16.41 -2.44 -9.16
N PRO A 209 -15.62 -3.07 -10.06
CA PRO A 209 -16.18 -3.65 -11.28
C PRO A 209 -17.08 -4.87 -10.97
N PRO A 210 -17.99 -5.26 -11.89
CA PRO A 210 -18.89 -6.40 -11.66
C PRO A 210 -18.19 -7.71 -11.26
N SER A 211 -17.00 -7.98 -11.80
CA SER A 211 -16.19 -9.14 -11.43
C SER A 211 -15.68 -9.09 -9.99
N ALA A 212 -15.31 -7.91 -9.50
CA ALA A 212 -14.95 -7.69 -8.11
C ALA A 212 -16.16 -7.79 -7.19
N LEU A 213 -17.32 -7.27 -7.60
CA LEU A 213 -18.56 -7.37 -6.83
C LEU A 213 -19.06 -8.82 -6.70
N ASP A 214 -18.99 -9.61 -7.78
CA ASP A 214 -19.30 -11.05 -7.75
C ASP A 214 -18.36 -11.80 -6.80
N MET A 215 -17.06 -11.49 -6.85
CA MET A 215 -16.10 -12.06 -5.93
C MET A 215 -16.41 -11.66 -4.48
N LEU A 216 -16.71 -10.37 -4.25
CA LEU A 216 -17.07 -9.85 -2.95
C LEU A 216 -18.30 -10.57 -2.39
N LEU A 217 -19.34 -10.76 -3.21
CA LEU A 217 -20.55 -11.52 -2.83
C LEU A 217 -20.18 -12.93 -2.36
N ARG A 218 -19.37 -13.66 -3.14
CA ARG A 218 -18.96 -15.04 -2.82
C ARG A 218 -18.15 -15.15 -1.53
N VAL A 219 -17.24 -14.20 -1.28
CA VAL A 219 -16.43 -14.22 -0.05
C VAL A 219 -17.21 -13.70 1.17
N THR A 220 -18.23 -12.86 0.95
CA THR A 220 -19.09 -12.32 2.02
C THR A 220 -20.13 -13.33 2.48
N PHE A 221 -20.71 -14.10 1.55
CA PHE A 221 -21.77 -15.06 1.86
C PHE A 221 -21.37 -16.50 1.45
N PRO A 222 -20.32 -17.08 2.06
CA PRO A 222 -19.93 -18.45 1.79
C PRO A 222 -20.93 -19.44 2.42
N ALA A 223 -20.81 -20.73 2.07
CA ALA A 223 -21.55 -21.79 2.74
C ALA A 223 -21.31 -21.76 4.27
N PRO A 224 -22.29 -22.13 5.11
CA PRO A 224 -22.16 -22.05 6.57
C PRO A 224 -20.91 -22.75 7.13
N SER A 225 -20.50 -23.87 6.54
CA SER A 225 -19.30 -24.63 6.92
C SER A 225 -17.98 -23.95 6.55
N ALA A 226 -18.00 -22.97 5.65
CA ALA A 226 -16.82 -22.23 5.18
C ALA A 226 -16.72 -20.83 5.82
N ARG A 227 -17.64 -20.48 6.74
CA ARG A 227 -17.59 -19.22 7.46
C ARG A 227 -16.38 -19.17 8.39
N VAL A 228 -15.66 -18.06 8.33
CA VAL A 228 -14.53 -17.72 9.20
C VAL A 228 -14.74 -16.34 9.83
N LYS A 229 -13.94 -15.96 10.83
CA LYS A 229 -14.01 -14.62 11.47
C LYS A 229 -13.95 -13.45 10.47
N ALA A 230 -13.24 -13.62 9.36
CA ALA A 230 -13.16 -12.62 8.30
C ALA A 230 -14.49 -12.39 7.56
N THR A 231 -15.44 -13.34 7.62
CA THR A 231 -16.75 -13.24 6.96
C THR A 231 -17.58 -12.12 7.56
N GLU A 232 -17.61 -11.99 8.89
CA GLU A 232 -18.33 -10.91 9.58
C GLU A 232 -17.81 -9.52 9.18
N ARG A 233 -16.50 -9.39 8.98
CA ARG A 233 -15.87 -8.15 8.51
C ARG A 233 -16.26 -7.83 7.07
N LEU A 234 -16.30 -8.84 6.20
CA LEU A 234 -16.77 -8.71 4.82
C LEU A 234 -18.25 -8.30 4.78
N GLU A 235 -19.08 -8.89 5.62
CA GLU A 235 -20.51 -8.54 5.75
C GLU A 235 -20.71 -7.09 6.19
N ALA A 236 -19.87 -6.58 7.10
CA ALA A 236 -19.94 -5.20 7.54
C ALA A 236 -19.59 -4.18 6.45
N ILE A 237 -18.62 -4.50 5.58
CA ILE A 237 -18.20 -3.57 4.50
C ILE A 237 -19.03 -3.70 3.22
N TYR A 238 -19.65 -4.87 2.97
CA TYR A 238 -20.37 -5.19 1.74
C TYR A 238 -21.45 -4.17 1.35
N PRO A 239 -22.34 -3.70 2.26
CA PRO A 239 -23.39 -2.75 1.90
C PRO A 239 -22.85 -1.46 1.29
N THR A 240 -21.75 -0.94 1.83
CA THR A 240 -21.13 0.29 1.30
C THR A 240 -20.45 0.03 -0.03
N LEU A 241 -19.73 -1.08 -0.17
CA LEU A 241 -19.03 -1.43 -1.41
C LEU A 241 -19.97 -1.78 -2.57
N LYS A 242 -21.19 -2.22 -2.28
CA LYS A 242 -22.23 -2.51 -3.29
C LYS A 242 -22.77 -1.23 -3.94
N GLU A 243 -22.72 -0.10 -3.25
CA GLU A 243 -23.24 1.19 -3.73
C GLU A 243 -22.28 1.92 -4.68
N VAL A 244 -21.00 1.52 -4.68
CA VAL A 244 -19.91 2.08 -5.48
C VAL A 244 -19.73 1.25 -6.76
#